data_AF-A0A9Q4A8R4-F1
#
_entry.id   AF-A0A9Q4A8R4-F1
#
_cell.length_a   1.000
_cell.length_b   1.000
_cell.length_c   1.000
_cell.angle_alpha   90.00
_cell.angle_beta   90.00
_cell.angle_gamma   90.00
#
_symmetry.space_group_name_H-M   'P 1'
#
loop_
_entity.id
_entity.type
_entity.pdbx_description
1 polymer ?
#
loop_
_entity_poly.entity_id
_entity_poly.type
_entity_poly.pdbx_seq_one_letter_code
_entity_poly.pdbx_strand_id
1 'polypeptide(L)'
;MSIFSHFKDRFESTRQEELSLQEYLELCKQDRSAYASAAERLLLAIGEPELVDTSVNSRLSRIFSNKVIRRYPAFADFHGMEECIDQIVSYFRHAAQG
;
A
#
# COMPACT_ATOMS: atom_id res chain seq x y z
N MET A 1 3.27 -31.36 -6.00
CA MET A 1 3.43 -31.14 -4.55
C MET A 1 2.31 -31.87 -3.83
N SER A 2 2.58 -32.48 -2.67
CA SER A 2 1.66 -33.35 -1.95
C SER A 2 0.62 -32.54 -1.17
N ILE A 3 -0.60 -33.04 -0.99
CA ILE A 3 -1.64 -32.41 -0.14
C ILE A 3 -1.09 -32.10 1.27
N PHE A 4 -0.20 -32.94 1.78
CA PHE A 4 0.44 -32.74 3.08
C PHE A 4 1.38 -31.52 3.12
N SER A 5 2.06 -31.19 2.02
CA SER A 5 2.90 -29.98 1.98
C SER A 5 2.03 -28.72 1.98
N HIS A 6 0.95 -28.70 1.20
CA HIS A 6 0.00 -27.56 1.21
C HIS A 6 -0.67 -27.32 2.57
N PHE A 7 -1.02 -28.40 3.28
CA PHE A 7 -1.58 -28.27 4.62
C PHE A 7 -0.55 -27.70 5.61
N LYS A 8 0.69 -28.20 5.56
CA LYS A 8 1.78 -27.72 6.41
C LYS A 8 2.09 -26.24 6.16
N ASP A 9 2.25 -25.84 4.90
CA ASP A 9 2.56 -24.45 4.54
C ASP A 9 1.45 -23.50 5.01
N ARG A 10 0.19 -23.90 4.85
CA ARG A 10 -0.96 -23.11 5.32
C ARG A 10 -0.99 -23.00 6.85
N PHE A 11 -0.75 -24.11 7.55
CA PHE A 11 -0.69 -24.13 9.01
C PHE A 11 0.45 -23.24 9.54
N GLU A 12 1.64 -23.33 8.96
CA GLU A 12 2.78 -22.47 9.32
C GLU A 12 2.50 -21.00 9.00
N SER A 13 1.86 -20.67 7.87
CA SER A 13 1.51 -19.29 7.51
C SER A 13 0.51 -18.62 8.46
N THR A 14 -0.30 -19.41 9.17
CA THR A 14 -1.26 -18.93 10.18
C THR A 14 -0.73 -19.01 11.61
N ARG A 15 0.44 -19.62 11.81
CA ARG A 15 1.02 -19.76 13.14
C ARG A 15 1.53 -18.39 13.58
N GLN A 16 1.07 -17.94 14.73
CA GLN A 16 1.60 -16.72 15.34
C GLN A 16 3.08 -16.93 15.65
N GLU A 17 3.91 -15.97 15.27
CA GLU A 17 5.31 -15.92 15.66
C GLU A 17 5.41 -15.20 17.01
N GLU A 18 6.06 -15.84 17.97
CA GLU A 18 6.36 -15.24 19.27
C GLU A 18 7.77 -14.68 19.23
N LEU A 19 7.92 -13.42 19.62
CA LEU A 19 9.20 -12.75 19.78
C LEU A 19 9.38 -12.37 21.25
N SER A 20 10.57 -12.57 21.78
CA SER A 20 10.98 -11.88 23.00
C SER A 20 11.04 -10.37 22.75
N LEU A 21 10.97 -9.58 23.82
CA LEU A 21 11.11 -8.13 23.72
C LEU A 21 12.42 -7.72 23.03
N GLN A 22 13.53 -8.41 23.31
CA GLN A 22 14.83 -8.12 22.72
C GLN A 22 14.84 -8.37 21.21
N GLU A 23 14.26 -9.48 20.75
CA GLU A 23 14.16 -9.79 19.32
C GLU A 23 13.27 -8.78 18.60
N TYR A 24 12.15 -8.38 19.21
CA TYR A 24 11.29 -7.33 18.66
C TYR A 24 12.02 -5.99 18.54
N LEU A 25 12.78 -5.57 19.57
CA LEU A 25 13.53 -4.33 19.52
C LEU A 25 14.67 -4.36 18.48
N GLU A 26 15.33 -5.51 18.31
CA GLU A 26 16.34 -5.68 17.25
C GLU A 26 15.70 -5.65 15.86
N LEU A 27 14.52 -6.23 15.69
CA LEU A 27 13.73 -6.10 14.45
C LEU A 27 13.37 -4.64 14.17
N CYS A 28 12.86 -3.90 15.16
CA CYS A 28 12.51 -2.48 15.02
C CYS A 28 13.69 -1.59 14.61
N LYS A 29 14.93 -2.00 14.94
CA LYS A 29 16.15 -1.31 14.53
C LYS A 29 16.46 -1.52 13.04
N GLN A 30 16.11 -2.68 12.51
CA GLN A 30 16.39 -3.08 11.12
C GLN A 30 15.26 -2.68 10.18
N ASP A 31 14.02 -2.81 10.64
CA ASP A 31 12.81 -2.56 9.85
C ASP A 31 11.82 -1.67 10.63
N ARG A 32 11.60 -0.47 10.10
CA ARG A 32 10.64 0.49 10.66
C ARG A 32 9.19 0.03 10.50
N SER A 33 8.91 -0.87 9.55
CA SER A 33 7.58 -1.41 9.32
C SER A 33 7.11 -2.30 10.49
N ALA A 34 8.04 -2.83 11.29
CA ALA A 34 7.77 -3.68 12.44
C ALA A 34 6.83 -2.99 13.45
N TYR A 35 7.04 -1.69 13.68
CA TYR A 35 6.23 -0.88 14.59
C TYR A 35 5.29 0.11 13.88
N ALA A 36 5.18 0.02 12.54
CA ALA A 36 4.29 0.87 11.77
C ALA A 36 2.81 0.54 12.08
N SER A 37 2.02 1.59 12.24
CA SER A 37 0.56 1.54 12.38
C SER A 37 -0.11 0.93 11.15
N ALA A 38 -1.38 0.56 11.28
CA ALA A 38 -2.16 0.05 10.16
C ALA A 38 -2.24 1.05 8.99
N ALA A 39 -2.35 2.35 9.27
CA ALA A 39 -2.39 3.39 8.26
C ALA A 39 -1.05 3.53 7.52
N GLU A 40 0.07 3.55 8.24
CA GLU A 40 1.41 3.59 7.64
C GLU A 40 1.67 2.37 6.76
N ARG A 41 1.28 1.17 7.21
CA ARG A 41 1.42 -0.07 6.42
C ARG A 41 0.61 -0.01 5.12
N LEU A 42 -0.60 0.54 5.16
CA LEU A 42 -1.40 0.74 3.95
C LEU A 42 -0.74 1.76 3.00
N LEU A 43 -0.19 2.85 3.51
CA LEU A 43 0.55 3.81 2.68
C LEU A 43 1.78 3.19 2.02
N LEU A 44 2.54 2.38 2.76
CA LEU A 44 3.67 1.62 2.23
C LEU A 44 3.23 0.67 1.10
N ALA A 45 2.10 -0.02 1.28
CA ALA A 45 1.55 -0.94 0.27
C ALA A 45 1.00 -0.21 -0.96
N ILE A 46 0.39 0.97 -0.78
CA ILE A 46 -0.12 1.81 -1.87
C ILE A 46 1.02 2.33 -2.75
N GLY A 47 2.12 2.73 -2.11
CA GLY A 47 3.31 3.27 -2.76
C GLY A 47 3.22 4.75 -3.10
N GLU A 48 4.27 5.26 -3.71
CA GLU A 48 4.36 6.67 -4.10
C GLU A 48 3.62 6.97 -5.41
N PRO A 49 2.97 8.15 -5.53
CA PRO A 49 2.25 8.51 -6.73
C PRO A 49 3.16 8.97 -7.87
N GLU A 50 2.83 8.56 -9.09
CA GLU A 50 3.24 9.22 -10.31
C GLU A 50 2.31 10.41 -10.59
N LEU A 51 2.89 11.56 -10.90
CA LEU A 51 2.14 12.74 -11.34
C LEU A 51 1.93 12.69 -12.84
N VAL A 52 0.68 12.64 -13.26
CA VAL A 52 0.30 12.56 -14.68
C VAL A 52 -0.36 13.86 -15.11
N ASP A 53 0.31 14.60 -16.00
CA ASP A 53 -0.30 15.72 -16.72
C ASP A 53 -1.28 15.16 -17.76
N THR A 54 -2.57 15.41 -17.58
CA THR A 54 -3.59 14.88 -18.50
C THR A 54 -3.76 15.73 -19.76
N SER A 55 -3.22 16.96 -19.78
CA SER A 55 -3.33 17.87 -20.93
C SER A 55 -2.58 17.38 -22.17
N VAL A 56 -1.49 16.62 -21.97
CA VAL A 56 -0.66 16.08 -23.06
C VAL A 56 -1.27 14.85 -23.72
N ASN A 57 -2.39 14.33 -23.21
CA ASN A 57 -3.08 13.16 -23.75
C ASN A 57 -4.55 13.48 -24.01
N SER A 58 -4.98 13.47 -25.27
CA SER A 58 -6.35 13.85 -25.66
C SER A 58 -7.47 13.04 -24.99
N ARG A 59 -7.23 11.77 -24.65
CA ARG A 59 -8.20 10.93 -23.93
C ARG A 59 -8.27 11.32 -22.46
N LEU A 60 -7.12 11.45 -21.80
CA LEU A 60 -7.07 11.82 -20.37
C LEU A 60 -7.55 13.25 -20.15
N SER A 61 -7.21 14.17 -21.06
CA SER A 61 -7.68 15.56 -21.07
C SER A 61 -9.20 15.66 -20.98
N ARG A 62 -9.94 14.86 -21.77
CA ARG A 62 -11.41 14.84 -21.75
C ARG A 62 -12.00 14.26 -20.47
N ILE A 63 -11.32 13.29 -19.85
CA ILE A 63 -11.80 12.62 -18.63
C ILE A 63 -11.54 13.50 -17.40
N PHE A 64 -10.34 14.08 -17.31
CA PHE A 64 -9.85 14.79 -16.12
C PHE A 64 -9.77 16.31 -16.32
N SER A 65 -10.30 16.85 -17.42
CA SER A 65 -10.35 18.29 -17.70
C SER A 65 -8.99 18.99 -17.58
N ASN A 66 -7.94 18.39 -18.17
CA ASN A 66 -6.56 18.89 -18.15
C ASN A 66 -5.92 19.02 -16.74
N LYS A 67 -6.49 18.39 -15.71
CA LYS A 67 -5.89 18.37 -14.37
C LYS A 67 -4.61 17.52 -14.35
N VAL A 68 -3.68 17.86 -13.46
CA VAL A 68 -2.63 16.93 -13.04
C VAL A 68 -3.22 15.98 -12.01
N ILE A 69 -3.11 14.67 -12.25
CA ILE A 69 -3.64 13.64 -11.36
C ILE A 69 -2.51 12.82 -10.74
N ARG A 70 -2.79 12.19 -9.59
CA ARG A 70 -1.88 11.23 -8.95
C ARG A 70 -2.31 9.82 -9.31
N ARG A 71 -1.38 9.01 -9.80
CA ARG A 71 -1.58 7.57 -10.03
C ARG A 71 -0.69 6.76 -9.12
N TYR A 72 -1.28 5.82 -8.42
CA TYR A 72 -0.58 5.00 -7.43
C TYR A 72 -0.39 3.58 -7.98
N PRO A 73 0.79 2.96 -7.86
CA PRO A 73 1.10 1.64 -8.43
C PRO A 73 0.12 0.54 -7.99
N ALA A 74 -0.31 0.55 -6.73
CA ALA A 74 -1.27 -0.41 -6.19
C ALA A 74 -2.65 -0.37 -6.88
N PHE A 75 -2.95 0.70 -7.62
CA PHE A 75 -4.22 0.92 -8.29
C PHE A 75 -4.07 1.08 -9.81
N ALA A 76 -3.02 0.54 -10.42
CA ALA A 76 -2.74 0.70 -11.86
C ALA A 76 -3.91 0.26 -12.79
N ASP A 77 -4.67 -0.75 -12.35
CA ASP A 77 -5.82 -1.29 -13.10
C ASP A 77 -7.14 -0.55 -12.82
N PHE A 78 -7.14 0.45 -11.93
CA PHE A 78 -8.30 1.25 -11.61
C PHE A 78 -8.34 2.50 -12.49
N HIS A 79 -9.24 2.48 -13.48
CA HIS A 79 -9.39 3.57 -14.43
C HIS A 79 -10.60 4.44 -14.10
N GLY A 80 -10.41 5.76 -14.06
CA GLY A 80 -11.48 6.74 -13.79
C GLY A 80 -11.79 6.92 -12.30
N MET A 81 -11.04 6.27 -11.41
CA MET A 81 -11.20 6.37 -9.95
C MET A 81 -10.08 7.17 -9.29
N GLU A 82 -9.21 7.82 -10.07
CA GLU A 82 -7.99 8.49 -9.57
C GLU A 82 -8.29 9.56 -8.49
N GLU A 83 -9.37 10.34 -8.64
CA GLU A 83 -9.78 11.31 -7.61
C GLU A 83 -10.24 10.62 -6.31
N CYS A 84 -11.02 9.54 -6.41
CA CYS A 84 -11.46 8.77 -5.24
C CYS A 84 -10.27 8.09 -4.53
N ILE A 85 -9.35 7.52 -5.30
CA ILE A 85 -8.13 6.91 -4.76
C ILE A 85 -7.30 7.97 -4.05
N ASP A 86 -7.12 9.17 -4.63
CA ASP A 86 -6.36 10.23 -3.98
C ASP A 86 -6.99 10.69 -2.65
N GLN A 87 -8.32 10.71 -2.55
CA GLN A 87 -9.02 10.96 -1.29
C GLN A 87 -8.76 9.87 -0.24
N ILE A 88 -8.81 8.60 -0.65
CA ILE A 88 -8.50 7.45 0.24
C ILE A 88 -7.04 7.54 0.74
N VAL A 89 -6.09 7.84 -0.15
CA VAL A 89 -4.68 8.01 0.22
C VAL A 89 -4.52 9.20 1.16
N SER A 90 -5.20 10.31 0.90
CA SER A 90 -5.20 11.47 1.80
C SER A 90 -5.72 11.11 3.19
N TYR A 91 -6.79 10.33 3.28
CA TYR A 91 -7.32 9.83 4.55
C TYR A 91 -6.26 9.05 5.34
N PHE A 92 -5.57 8.10 4.68
CA PHE A 92 -4.51 7.33 5.35
C PHE A 92 -3.31 8.19 5.73
N ARG A 93 -2.93 9.17 4.90
CA ARG A 93 -1.87 10.15 5.24
C ARG A 93 -2.21 10.94 6.50
N HIS A 94 -3.46 11.33 6.68
CA HIS A 94 -3.89 11.97 7.92
C HIS A 94 -3.89 10.99 9.12
N ALA A 95 -4.37 9.76 8.91
CA ALA A 95 -4.38 8.75 9.96
C ALA A 95 -2.98 8.33 10.43
N ALA A 96 -1.97 8.42 9.56
CA ALA A 96 -0.58 8.09 9.85
C ALA A 96 0.22 9.20 10.56
N GLN A 97 -0.39 10.36 10.85
CA GLN A 97 0.31 11.48 11.52
C GLN A 97 0.41 11.33 13.05
N GLY A 98 -0.25 10.32 13.64
CA GLY A 98 -0.31 10.06 15.07
C GLY A 98 0.54 8.88 15.52
#